data_AF-A0A2A3YUZ4-F1
#
_entry.id   AF-A0A2A3YUZ4-F1
#
_cell.length_a   1.000
_cell.length_b   1.000
_cell.length_c   1.000
_cell.angle_alpha   90.00
_cell.angle_beta   90.00
_cell.angle_gamma   90.00
#
_symmetry.space_group_name_H-M   'P 1'
#
loop_
_entity.id
_entity.type
_entity.pdbx_description
1 polymer ?
#
loop_
_entity_poly.entity_id
_entity_poly.type
_entity_poly.pdbx_seq_one_letter_code
_entity_poly.pdbx_strand_id
1 'polypeptide(L)'
;MDESVNVKSSGLERLLASENSATDLLALLIDLDSNPVANLFGLPDDESYVAMREVQTQGKGRLDLALQGADSHAIKAVLEMKGASSIHGDQLEKYVAWATELDHPSPKLFFCAFDEEEGDADNQWTRIRLSEIYERWQESPHPHAAWLAKSIVATFDQWDAEADGYLGTSTGYYVNDIVTKRMARGLAPRLTDALSPSNATPTRDNAGSPMVFAWAAHPRDKEDCSVSVGVDLRTSPRRQNGKSWKFRPHIEVDLANSDDQVLRTRHEAQSLAFDLASRIQQSMSCSSLKAELSNRGLENVANALSGGRYDGFKRPADTFNFEEHRQHIMRAETYPGAGPFGSDKGLRIATILDLDVTSLTRHDIENLVAETLAILHAAAERNLH
;
A
#
# COMPACT_ATOMS: atom_id res chain seq x y z
N MET A 1 25.78 22.13 28.40
CA MET A 1 25.02 21.86 27.16
C MET A 1 25.31 20.43 26.84
N ASP A 2 24.42 19.54 27.25
CA ASP A 2 24.54 18.10 27.03
C ASP A 2 24.15 17.88 25.56
N GLU A 3 25.15 17.68 24.69
CA GLU A 3 24.91 17.07 23.40
C GLU A 3 24.56 15.61 23.67
N SER A 4 23.27 15.35 23.95
CA SER A 4 22.75 14.00 23.93
C SER A 4 23.03 13.47 22.53
N VAL A 5 23.97 12.53 22.46
CA VAL A 5 24.22 11.74 21.26
C VAL A 5 22.88 11.09 20.94
N ASN A 6 22.19 11.62 19.95
CA ASN A 6 20.94 11.07 19.45
C ASN A 6 21.32 9.77 18.72
N VAL A 7 21.55 8.71 19.49
CA VAL A 7 21.82 7.38 18.97
C VAL A 7 20.52 6.96 18.28
N LYS A 8 20.45 7.16 16.96
CA LYS A 8 19.39 6.54 16.14
C LYS A 8 19.38 5.06 16.47
N SER A 9 18.36 4.61 17.18
CA SER A 9 18.22 3.22 17.61
C SER A 9 17.71 2.39 16.43
N SER A 10 18.57 2.19 15.43
CA SER A 10 18.25 1.44 14.21
C SER A 10 17.75 0.01 14.50
N GLY A 11 18.09 -0.53 15.68
CA GLY A 11 17.56 -1.79 16.18
C GLY A 11 16.07 -1.72 16.53
N LEU A 12 15.64 -0.68 17.24
CA LEU A 12 14.23 -0.50 17.61
C LEU A 12 13.36 -0.26 16.37
N GLU A 13 13.82 0.61 15.47
CA GLU A 13 13.15 0.85 14.18
C GLU A 13 12.90 -0.45 13.40
N ARG A 14 13.91 -1.33 13.38
CA ARG A 14 13.81 -2.62 12.72
C ARG A 14 12.81 -3.57 13.39
N LEU A 15 12.73 -3.56 14.72
CA LEU A 15 11.75 -4.37 15.46
C LEU A 15 10.34 -3.86 15.18
N LEU A 16 10.13 -2.55 15.23
CA LEU A 16 8.83 -1.93 14.99
C LEU A 16 8.35 -2.08 13.54
N ALA A 17 9.26 -2.27 12.59
CA ALA A 17 8.93 -2.53 11.18
C ALA A 17 8.38 -3.96 10.92
N SER A 18 8.18 -4.77 11.95
CA SER A 18 7.56 -6.08 11.88
C SER A 18 6.33 -6.13 12.78
N GLU A 19 5.18 -6.52 12.22
CA GLU A 19 3.92 -6.69 12.96
C GLU A 19 4.13 -7.57 14.19
N ASN A 20 4.72 -8.77 14.02
CA ASN A 20 4.99 -9.68 15.13
C ASN A 20 5.85 -9.07 16.24
N SER A 21 6.96 -8.41 15.89
CA SER A 21 7.87 -7.85 16.89
C SER A 21 7.28 -6.61 17.57
N ALA A 22 6.48 -5.80 16.86
CA ALA A 22 5.68 -4.77 17.50
C ALA A 22 4.73 -5.40 18.52
N THR A 23 3.97 -6.43 18.14
CA THR A 23 3.05 -7.10 19.09
C THR A 23 3.77 -7.72 20.28
N ASP A 24 4.96 -8.29 20.11
CA ASP A 24 5.78 -8.81 21.21
C ASP A 24 6.23 -7.69 22.17
N LEU A 25 6.57 -6.51 21.64
CA LEU A 25 6.91 -5.34 22.46
C LEU A 25 5.70 -4.84 23.25
N LEU A 26 4.50 -4.86 22.66
CA LEU A 26 3.28 -4.53 23.40
C LEU A 26 3.00 -5.56 24.50
N ALA A 27 3.12 -6.86 24.21
CA ALA A 27 2.97 -7.90 25.23
C ALA A 27 3.96 -7.70 26.40
N LEU A 28 5.23 -7.40 26.09
CA LEU A 28 6.23 -7.07 27.11
C LEU A 28 5.84 -5.85 27.95
N LEU A 29 5.30 -4.78 27.34
CA LEU A 29 4.85 -3.62 28.10
C LEU A 29 3.70 -3.97 29.06
N ILE A 30 2.76 -4.81 28.62
CA ILE A 30 1.67 -5.31 29.45
C ILE A 30 2.20 -6.17 30.60
N ASP A 31 3.17 -7.05 30.34
CA ASP A 31 3.79 -7.89 31.37
C ASP A 31 4.55 -7.07 32.44
N LEU A 32 5.15 -5.94 32.03
CA LEU A 32 5.86 -5.04 32.94
C LEU A 32 4.91 -4.14 33.74
N ASP A 33 3.80 -3.72 33.14
CA ASP A 33 2.78 -2.89 33.76
C ASP A 33 1.43 -3.05 33.04
N SER A 34 0.52 -3.82 33.63
CA SER A 34 -0.81 -4.07 33.04
C SER A 34 -1.81 -2.94 33.28
N ASN A 35 -1.49 -1.94 34.13
CA ASN A 35 -2.46 -0.91 34.54
C ASN A 35 -3.05 -0.11 33.36
N PRO A 36 -2.28 0.26 32.31
CA PRO A 36 -2.84 1.05 31.21
C PRO A 36 -3.89 0.31 30.37
N VAL A 37 -3.92 -1.03 30.43
CA VAL A 37 -4.76 -1.89 29.57
C VAL A 37 -6.24 -1.62 29.77
N ALA A 38 -6.70 -1.57 31.02
CA ALA A 38 -8.12 -1.49 31.33
C ALA A 38 -8.75 -0.20 30.78
N ASN A 39 -8.10 0.94 31.04
CA ASN A 39 -8.53 2.24 30.51
C ASN A 39 -8.44 2.29 28.97
N LEU A 40 -7.30 1.89 28.39
CA LEU A 40 -7.06 1.97 26.94
C LEU A 40 -8.11 1.23 26.12
N PHE A 41 -8.48 0.01 26.54
CA PHE A 41 -9.42 -0.84 25.81
C PHE A 41 -10.84 -0.82 26.42
N GLY A 42 -11.07 0.04 27.43
CA GLY A 42 -12.32 0.16 28.17
C GLY A 42 -12.78 -1.15 28.82
N LEU A 43 -11.85 -1.94 29.33
CA LEU A 43 -12.11 -3.20 30.03
C LEU A 43 -12.38 -2.94 31.52
N PRO A 44 -12.96 -3.91 32.26
CA PRO A 44 -13.17 -3.76 33.69
C PRO A 44 -11.88 -3.42 34.48
N ASP A 45 -11.93 -2.39 35.33
CA ASP A 45 -10.77 -1.95 36.13
C ASP A 45 -10.59 -2.78 37.42
N ASP A 46 -11.42 -3.81 37.65
CA ASP A 46 -11.42 -4.65 38.86
C ASP A 46 -10.53 -5.90 38.76
N GLU A 47 -9.91 -6.15 37.61
CA GLU A 47 -8.94 -7.22 37.41
C GLU A 47 -7.69 -6.75 36.64
N SER A 48 -6.60 -7.51 36.79
CA SER A 48 -5.39 -7.32 35.98
C SER A 48 -5.48 -8.11 34.68
N TYR A 49 -4.68 -7.73 33.68
CA TYR A 49 -4.73 -8.32 32.34
C TYR A 49 -3.39 -8.93 31.95
N VAL A 50 -3.44 -10.09 31.31
CA VAL A 50 -2.26 -10.77 30.77
C VAL A 50 -2.34 -10.80 29.25
N ALA A 51 -1.21 -10.53 28.61
CA ALA A 51 -1.04 -10.57 27.17
C ALA A 51 -0.83 -12.03 26.69
N MET A 52 -1.69 -12.51 25.80
CA MET A 52 -1.55 -13.83 25.17
C MET A 52 -1.23 -13.67 23.69
N ARG A 53 -0.08 -14.19 23.28
CA ARG A 53 0.36 -14.17 21.88
C ARG A 53 -0.12 -15.41 21.13
N GLU A 54 -0.40 -15.23 19.84
CA GLU A 54 -0.59 -16.33 18.89
C GLU A 54 -1.72 -17.31 19.26
N VAL A 55 -2.81 -16.78 19.84
CA VAL A 55 -3.96 -17.58 20.28
C VAL A 55 -4.65 -18.22 19.08
N GLN A 56 -4.78 -19.55 19.11
CA GLN A 56 -5.43 -20.32 18.04
C GLN A 56 -6.95 -20.17 18.12
N THR A 57 -7.58 -19.80 17.00
CA THR A 57 -9.04 -19.87 16.86
C THR A 57 -9.44 -21.24 16.30
N GLN A 58 -10.69 -21.68 16.57
CA GLN A 58 -11.22 -22.96 16.10
C GLN A 58 -11.49 -22.92 14.57
N GLY A 59 -10.42 -22.83 13.77
CA GLY A 59 -10.54 -22.62 12.32
C GLY A 59 -9.24 -22.35 11.56
N LYS A 60 -8.07 -22.62 12.16
CA LYS A 60 -6.72 -22.27 11.65
C LYS A 60 -6.41 -20.77 11.61
N GLY A 61 -7.19 -19.93 12.28
CA GLY A 61 -6.85 -18.53 12.52
C GLY A 61 -5.93 -18.40 13.72
N ARG A 62 -5.07 -17.38 13.72
CA ARG A 62 -4.13 -17.11 14.81
C ARG A 62 -4.17 -15.63 15.12
N LEU A 63 -4.70 -15.29 16.28
CA LEU A 63 -4.80 -13.91 16.74
C LEU A 63 -3.40 -13.39 17.04
N ASP A 64 -3.12 -12.14 16.67
CA ASP A 64 -1.85 -11.51 17.03
C ASP A 64 -1.74 -11.39 18.54
N LEU A 65 -2.70 -10.71 19.19
CA LEU A 65 -2.72 -10.59 20.64
C LEU A 65 -4.14 -10.75 21.19
N ALA A 66 -4.27 -11.48 22.29
CA ALA A 66 -5.47 -11.50 23.10
C ALA A 66 -5.15 -11.02 24.52
N LEU A 67 -6.09 -10.30 25.14
CA LEU A 67 -6.00 -9.86 26.52
C LEU A 67 -6.91 -10.76 27.37
N GLN A 68 -6.29 -11.46 28.32
CA GLN A 68 -6.99 -12.36 29.24
C GLN A 68 -7.08 -11.72 30.62
N GLY A 69 -8.26 -11.78 31.24
CA GLY A 69 -8.43 -11.41 32.65
C GLY A 69 -7.65 -12.38 33.54
N ALA A 70 -6.78 -11.87 34.41
CA ALA A 70 -5.90 -12.69 35.24
C ALA A 70 -6.68 -13.59 36.22
N ASP A 71 -7.79 -13.07 36.75
CA ASP A 71 -8.64 -13.77 37.72
C ASP A 71 -9.73 -14.58 37.00
N SER A 72 -10.34 -14.00 35.97
CA SER A 72 -11.47 -14.63 35.28
C SER A 72 -11.04 -15.67 34.24
N HIS A 73 -9.78 -15.63 33.80
CA HIS A 73 -9.22 -16.39 32.66
C HIS A 73 -10.01 -16.25 31.34
N ALA A 74 -10.93 -15.28 31.24
CA ALA A 74 -11.69 -15.05 30.02
C ALA A 74 -10.92 -14.11 29.10
N ILE A 75 -11.01 -14.34 27.79
CA ILE A 75 -10.51 -13.38 26.81
C ILE A 75 -11.46 -12.19 26.77
N LYS A 76 -10.94 -10.99 27.05
CA LYS A 76 -11.72 -9.75 27.14
C LYS A 76 -11.56 -8.87 25.92
N ALA A 77 -10.41 -8.96 25.26
CA ALA A 77 -10.14 -8.25 24.02
C ALA A 77 -9.16 -9.00 23.13
N VAL A 78 -9.22 -8.68 21.84
CA VAL A 78 -8.35 -9.18 20.79
C VAL A 78 -7.85 -8.01 19.97
N LEU A 79 -6.55 -7.99 19.69
CA LEU A 79 -5.89 -6.97 18.90
C LEU A 79 -5.28 -7.65 17.68
N GLU A 80 -5.68 -7.21 16.49
CA GLU A 80 -5.03 -7.57 15.23
C GLU A 80 -4.14 -6.40 14.79
N MET A 81 -2.86 -6.69 14.56
CA MET A 81 -1.84 -5.68 14.26
C MET A 81 -1.59 -5.65 12.76
N LYS A 82 -1.95 -4.54 12.11
CA LYS A 82 -1.65 -4.31 10.68
C LYS A 82 -0.69 -3.16 10.52
N GLY A 83 0.46 -3.51 9.99
CA GLY A 83 1.48 -2.54 9.71
C GLY A 83 1.68 -2.33 8.22
N ALA A 84 1.73 -3.40 7.44
CA ALA A 84 2.31 -3.40 6.10
C ALA A 84 1.58 -4.35 5.17
N SER A 85 1.09 -5.43 5.76
CA SER A 85 0.28 -6.41 5.07
C SER A 85 -1.13 -5.84 4.97
N SER A 86 -1.70 -5.84 3.76
CA SER A 86 -3.14 -5.67 3.63
C SER A 86 -3.86 -6.82 4.34
N ILE A 87 -5.09 -6.56 4.81
CA ILE A 87 -5.98 -7.62 5.27
C ILE A 87 -6.25 -8.54 4.07
N HIS A 88 -6.13 -9.86 4.25
CA HIS A 88 -6.35 -10.81 3.17
C HIS A 88 -7.57 -11.68 3.47
N GLY A 89 -8.50 -11.71 2.51
CA GLY A 89 -9.68 -12.57 2.55
C GLY A 89 -10.64 -12.25 3.70
N ASP A 90 -11.25 -13.30 4.23
CA ASP A 90 -12.25 -13.29 5.30
C ASP A 90 -11.64 -13.33 6.71
N GLN A 91 -10.38 -12.89 6.88
CA GLN A 91 -9.64 -13.03 8.14
C GLN A 91 -10.36 -12.36 9.33
N LEU A 92 -10.79 -11.10 9.16
CA LEU A 92 -11.48 -10.37 10.21
C LEU A 92 -12.87 -10.95 10.49
N GLU A 93 -13.58 -11.39 9.45
CA GLU A 93 -14.91 -12.02 9.58
C GLU A 93 -14.83 -13.33 10.39
N LYS A 94 -13.78 -14.13 10.17
CA LYS A 94 -13.52 -15.35 10.96
C LYS A 94 -13.31 -15.06 12.45
N TYR A 95 -12.65 -13.95 12.77
CA TYR A 95 -12.42 -13.55 14.16
C TYR A 95 -13.69 -13.02 14.82
N VAL A 96 -14.52 -12.29 14.07
CA VAL A 96 -15.85 -11.89 14.52
C VAL A 96 -16.71 -13.12 14.82
N ALA A 97 -16.76 -14.09 13.89
CA ALA A 97 -17.51 -15.32 14.08
C ALA A 97 -17.04 -16.07 15.33
N TRP A 98 -15.73 -16.24 15.49
CA TRP A 98 -15.13 -16.85 16.67
C TRP A 98 -15.48 -16.10 17.98
N ALA A 99 -15.40 -14.77 17.99
CA ALA A 99 -15.71 -13.96 19.18
C ALA A 99 -17.19 -14.06 19.58
N THR A 100 -18.07 -14.27 18.61
CA THR A 100 -19.52 -14.45 18.82
C THR A 100 -19.85 -15.83 19.41
N GLU A 101 -19.00 -16.84 19.18
CA GLU A 101 -19.15 -18.19 19.74
C GLU A 101 -18.66 -18.31 21.20
N LEU A 102 -17.89 -17.33 21.69
CA LEU A 102 -17.43 -17.30 23.08
C LEU A 102 -18.53 -16.84 24.05
N ASP A 103 -18.47 -17.35 25.30
CA ASP A 103 -19.40 -16.98 26.38
C ASP A 103 -19.50 -15.45 26.58
N HIS A 104 -20.68 -14.98 26.98
CA HIS A 104 -20.93 -13.55 27.18
C HIS A 104 -20.24 -13.01 28.45
N PRO A 105 -19.64 -11.79 28.39
CA PRO A 105 -19.60 -10.89 27.24
C PRO A 105 -18.52 -11.28 26.22
N SER A 106 -18.85 -11.14 24.92
CA SER A 106 -17.91 -11.39 23.83
C SER A 106 -16.69 -10.47 23.91
N PRO A 107 -15.49 -10.94 23.51
CA PRO A 107 -14.31 -10.11 23.50
C PRO A 107 -14.48 -8.86 22.63
N LYS A 108 -13.91 -7.75 23.06
CA LYS A 108 -13.78 -6.55 22.21
C LYS A 108 -12.73 -6.79 21.11
N LEU A 109 -13.00 -6.30 19.91
CA LEU A 109 -12.12 -6.48 18.75
C LEU A 109 -11.46 -5.14 18.38
N PHE A 110 -10.13 -5.13 18.33
CA PHE A 110 -9.34 -3.94 18.05
C PHE A 110 -8.45 -4.14 16.81
N PHE A 111 -8.64 -3.26 15.83
CA PHE A 111 -7.81 -3.22 14.64
C PHE A 111 -6.74 -2.15 14.84
N CYS A 112 -5.51 -2.60 15.04
CA CYS A 112 -4.39 -1.78 15.47
C CYS A 112 -3.50 -1.49 14.27
N ALA A 113 -3.46 -0.25 13.81
CA ALA A 113 -2.72 0.13 12.60
C ALA A 113 -1.82 1.35 12.83
N PHE A 114 -0.83 1.57 11.95
CA PHE A 114 -0.02 2.80 12.04
C PHE A 114 -0.85 4.07 11.83
N ASP A 115 -1.90 3.95 11.03
CA ASP A 115 -2.75 5.05 10.62
C ASP A 115 -4.21 4.68 10.91
N GLU A 116 -4.95 5.60 11.52
CA GLU A 116 -6.31 5.40 12.05
C GLU A 116 -7.31 4.96 10.98
N GLU A 117 -7.11 5.43 9.74
CA GLU A 117 -8.01 5.15 8.62
C GLU A 117 -7.49 4.00 7.75
N GLU A 118 -6.61 3.15 8.28
CA GLU A 118 -6.17 1.93 7.60
C GLU A 118 -7.22 0.81 7.75
N GLY A 119 -7.56 0.17 6.63
CA GLY A 119 -8.25 -1.12 6.60
C GLY A 119 -9.77 -1.07 6.43
N ASP A 120 -10.29 -2.06 5.71
CA ASP A 120 -11.72 -2.34 5.49
C ASP A 120 -12.37 -3.03 6.70
N ALA A 121 -11.83 -2.84 7.91
CA ALA A 121 -12.37 -3.45 9.11
C ALA A 121 -13.84 -3.02 9.27
N ASP A 122 -14.74 -3.97 9.53
CA ASP A 122 -16.15 -3.63 9.69
C ASP A 122 -16.39 -2.78 10.96
N ASN A 123 -17.64 -2.41 11.20
CA ASN A 123 -18.02 -1.62 12.37
C ASN A 123 -17.94 -2.36 13.71
N GLN A 124 -17.62 -3.66 13.72
CA GLN A 124 -17.44 -4.47 14.92
C GLN A 124 -16.00 -4.34 15.46
N TRP A 125 -15.07 -3.90 14.61
CA TRP A 125 -13.70 -3.58 15.00
C TRP A 125 -13.56 -2.12 15.43
N THR A 126 -13.05 -1.92 16.64
CA THR A 126 -12.59 -0.60 17.07
C THR A 126 -11.21 -0.34 16.47
N ARG A 127 -11.07 0.73 15.71
CA ARG A 127 -9.77 1.13 15.14
C ARG A 127 -8.99 1.93 16.18
N ILE A 128 -7.69 1.67 16.25
CA ILE A 128 -6.78 2.39 17.14
C ILE A 128 -5.40 2.51 16.51
N ARG A 129 -4.74 3.65 16.68
CA ARG A 129 -3.37 3.82 16.20
C ARG A 129 -2.36 3.13 17.09
N LEU A 130 -1.34 2.54 16.49
CA LEU A 130 -0.25 1.93 17.23
C LEU A 130 0.38 2.93 18.20
N SER A 131 0.70 4.14 17.74
CA SER A 131 1.28 5.19 18.60
C SER A 131 0.43 5.47 19.83
N GLU A 132 -0.90 5.56 19.68
CA GLU A 132 -1.83 5.79 20.78
C GLU A 132 -1.84 4.65 21.81
N ILE A 133 -1.65 3.40 21.35
CA ILE A 133 -1.52 2.25 22.26
C ILE A 133 -0.24 2.40 23.08
N TYR A 134 0.92 2.56 22.43
CA TYR A 134 2.19 2.63 23.14
C TYR A 134 2.31 3.88 24.02
N GLU A 135 1.66 4.98 23.64
CA GLU A 135 1.65 6.22 24.42
C GLU A 135 1.13 6.01 25.85
N ARG A 136 0.20 5.06 26.05
CA ARG A 136 -0.35 4.77 27.39
C ARG A 136 0.68 4.26 28.39
N TRP A 137 1.81 3.74 27.93
CA TRP A 137 2.89 3.28 28.80
C TRP A 137 3.95 4.36 29.05
N GLN A 138 3.92 5.52 28.39
CA GLN A 138 4.96 6.56 28.59
C GLN A 138 5.01 7.09 30.03
N GLU A 139 3.87 7.09 30.72
CA GLU A 139 3.74 7.52 32.12
C GLU A 139 3.70 6.33 33.09
N SER A 140 4.03 5.13 32.63
CA SER A 140 4.06 3.93 33.48
C SER A 140 4.97 4.13 34.70
N PRO A 141 4.54 3.72 35.90
CA PRO A 141 5.40 3.69 37.07
C PRO A 141 6.58 2.71 36.92
N HIS A 142 6.51 1.75 35.98
CA HIS A 142 7.62 0.85 35.69
C HIS A 142 8.65 1.54 34.77
N PRO A 143 9.88 1.84 35.25
CA PRO A 143 10.81 2.72 34.53
C PRO A 143 11.23 2.19 33.16
N HIS A 144 11.37 0.86 33.00
CA HIS A 144 11.71 0.27 31.71
C HIS A 144 10.54 0.30 30.72
N ALA A 145 9.30 0.20 31.21
CA ALA A 145 8.12 0.28 30.36
C ALA A 145 7.94 1.71 29.84
N ALA A 146 8.03 2.69 30.74
CA ALA A 146 8.01 4.11 30.39
C ALA A 146 9.11 4.50 29.39
N TRP A 147 10.36 4.07 29.62
CA TRP A 147 11.46 4.35 28.71
C TRP A 147 11.25 3.72 27.32
N LEU A 148 10.84 2.45 27.27
CA LEU A 148 10.62 1.72 26.02
C LEU A 148 9.47 2.35 25.23
N ALA A 149 8.34 2.61 25.89
CA ALA A 149 7.18 3.26 25.29
C ALA A 149 7.52 4.63 24.69
N LYS A 150 8.25 5.49 25.42
CA LYS A 150 8.72 6.79 24.90
C LYS A 150 9.58 6.63 23.65
N SER A 151 10.47 5.64 23.64
CA SER A 151 11.35 5.38 22.50
C SER A 151 10.57 4.87 21.28
N ILE A 152 9.54 4.03 21.50
CA ILE A 152 8.66 3.53 20.45
C ILE A 152 7.82 4.67 19.86
N VAL A 153 7.15 5.46 20.70
CA VAL A 153 6.31 6.57 20.24
C VAL A 153 7.14 7.61 19.48
N ALA A 154 8.31 7.99 19.99
CA ALA A 154 9.21 8.89 19.26
C ALA A 154 9.63 8.34 17.88
N THR A 155 9.77 7.02 17.74
CA THR A 155 10.06 6.38 16.45
C THR A 155 8.88 6.48 15.50
N PHE A 156 7.65 6.26 15.99
CA PHE A 156 6.44 6.40 15.19
C PHE A 156 6.19 7.86 14.77
N ASP A 157 6.36 8.82 15.68
CA ASP A 157 6.24 10.25 15.37
C ASP A 157 7.26 10.68 14.31
N GLN A 158 8.49 10.16 14.38
CA GLN A 158 9.50 10.40 13.36
C GLN A 158 9.08 9.82 12.01
N TRP A 159 8.58 8.58 11.97
CA TRP A 159 8.12 7.99 10.70
C TRP A 159 6.92 8.73 10.12
N ASP A 160 6.02 9.22 10.97
CA ASP A 160 4.86 10.04 10.58
C ASP A 160 5.34 11.35 9.92
N ALA A 161 6.24 12.07 10.59
CA ALA A 161 6.83 13.30 10.06
C ALA A 161 7.63 13.09 8.76
N GLU A 162 8.38 11.98 8.66
CA GLU A 162 9.12 11.63 7.44
C GLU A 162 8.18 11.26 6.27
N ALA A 163 7.02 10.66 6.55
CA ALA A 163 6.04 10.28 5.53
C ALA A 163 5.32 11.50 4.91
N ASP A 164 5.13 12.56 5.68
CA ASP A 164 4.53 13.82 5.19
C ASP A 164 5.57 14.84 4.68
N GLY A 165 6.84 14.65 5.04
CA GLY A 165 7.96 15.50 4.60
C GLY A 165 8.49 15.20 3.20
N TYR A 166 9.68 15.72 2.91
CA TYR A 166 10.40 15.41 1.67
C TYR A 166 10.95 13.98 1.71
N LEU A 167 10.50 13.16 0.76
CA LEU A 167 10.75 11.72 0.73
C LEU A 167 12.23 11.39 0.54
N GLY A 168 12.99 12.27 -0.12
CA GLY A 168 14.45 12.17 -0.25
C GLY A 168 15.24 12.22 1.06
N THR A 169 14.61 12.69 2.14
CA THR A 169 15.20 12.81 3.47
C THR A 169 14.74 11.69 4.42
N SER A 170 13.81 10.86 3.98
CA SER A 170 13.30 9.75 4.80
C SER A 170 14.39 8.72 5.08
N THR A 171 14.46 8.28 6.33
CA THR A 171 15.42 7.30 6.83
C THR A 171 14.75 6.11 7.50
N GLY A 172 13.50 6.26 7.93
CA GLY A 172 12.76 5.25 8.67
C GLY A 172 12.47 4.00 7.84
N TYR A 173 12.58 2.84 8.49
CA TYR A 173 12.39 1.52 7.88
C TYR A 173 11.01 1.31 7.25
N TYR A 174 10.02 2.04 7.75
CA TYR A 174 8.61 1.83 7.45
C TYR A 174 7.95 2.98 6.68
N VAL A 175 8.69 4.05 6.40
CA VAL A 175 8.13 5.27 5.84
C VAL A 175 7.49 5.01 4.47
N ASN A 176 8.12 4.22 3.60
CA ASN A 176 7.53 3.87 2.30
C ASN A 176 6.18 3.15 2.42
N ASP A 177 6.02 2.29 3.44
CA ASP A 177 4.75 1.59 3.69
C ASP A 177 3.65 2.60 4.08
N ILE A 178 3.96 3.54 4.99
CA ILE A 178 3.03 4.61 5.40
C ILE A 178 2.68 5.51 4.22
N VAL A 179 3.69 5.96 3.47
CA VAL A 179 3.52 6.85 2.31
C VAL A 179 2.62 6.22 1.26
N THR A 180 2.85 4.96 0.87
CA THR A 180 2.01 4.30 -0.14
C THR A 180 0.55 4.16 0.28
N LYS A 181 0.29 3.86 1.56
CA LYS A 181 -1.08 3.78 2.09
C LYS A 181 -1.79 5.13 2.08
N ARG A 182 -1.14 6.18 2.58
CA ARG A 182 -1.69 7.55 2.57
C ARG A 182 -1.94 8.04 1.15
N MET A 183 -1.00 7.81 0.24
CA MET A 183 -1.18 8.17 -1.17
C MET A 183 -2.38 7.45 -1.78
N ALA A 184 -2.50 6.13 -1.60
CA ALA A 184 -3.65 5.39 -2.12
C ALA A 184 -4.98 5.93 -1.57
N ARG A 185 -5.04 6.22 -0.27
CA ARG A 185 -6.22 6.82 0.38
C ARG A 185 -6.55 8.21 -0.15
N GLY A 186 -5.54 9.07 -0.33
CA GLY A 186 -5.72 10.41 -0.89
C GLY A 186 -6.10 10.37 -2.38
N LEU A 187 -5.62 9.38 -3.13
CA LEU A 187 -5.91 9.21 -4.55
C LEU A 187 -7.31 8.66 -4.82
N ALA A 188 -7.77 7.68 -4.05
CA ALA A 188 -9.04 6.99 -4.31
C ALA A 188 -10.26 7.94 -4.52
N PRO A 189 -10.55 8.90 -3.63
CA PRO A 189 -11.67 9.83 -3.84
C PRO A 189 -11.40 10.78 -5.02
N ARG A 190 -10.18 11.30 -5.15
CA ARG A 190 -9.79 12.21 -6.26
C ARG A 190 -9.97 11.55 -7.64
N LEU A 191 -9.58 10.30 -7.75
CA LEU A 191 -9.74 9.52 -8.98
C LEU A 191 -11.21 9.23 -9.23
N THR A 192 -11.97 8.86 -8.19
CA THR A 192 -13.41 8.59 -8.32
C THR A 192 -14.16 9.81 -8.83
N ASP A 193 -13.84 11.00 -8.32
CA ASP A 193 -14.46 12.26 -8.76
C ASP A 193 -14.09 12.60 -10.22
N ALA A 194 -12.87 12.26 -10.67
CA ALA A 194 -12.37 12.63 -11.98
C ALA A 194 -12.61 11.59 -13.09
N LEU A 195 -12.55 10.29 -12.77
CA LEU A 195 -12.38 9.17 -13.72
C LEU A 195 -13.15 7.90 -13.31
N SER A 196 -14.36 8.02 -12.78
CA SER A 196 -15.16 6.85 -12.37
C SER A 196 -15.57 5.94 -13.54
N PRO A 197 -15.51 4.59 -13.40
CA PRO A 197 -15.02 3.85 -12.24
C PRO A 197 -13.49 3.79 -12.17
N SER A 198 -12.95 3.99 -10.98
CA SER A 198 -11.50 4.06 -10.70
C SER A 198 -11.21 3.70 -9.25
N ASN A 199 -9.97 3.32 -8.96
CA ASN A 199 -9.52 3.13 -7.58
C ASN A 199 -8.01 3.33 -7.44
N ALA A 200 -7.55 3.49 -6.20
CA ALA A 200 -6.14 3.40 -5.84
C ALA A 200 -5.98 2.52 -4.59
N THR A 201 -5.10 1.54 -4.66
CA THR A 201 -4.85 0.60 -3.56
C THR A 201 -3.37 0.50 -3.21
N PRO A 202 -3.03 0.41 -1.92
CA PRO A 202 -1.68 0.05 -1.50
C PRO A 202 -1.49 -1.46 -1.67
N THR A 203 -0.35 -1.86 -2.23
CA THR A 203 -0.02 -3.27 -2.43
C THR A 203 1.50 -3.48 -2.42
N ARG A 204 1.97 -4.66 -2.80
CA ARG A 204 3.40 -5.00 -2.89
C ARG A 204 3.74 -5.59 -4.24
N ASP A 205 4.95 -5.30 -4.70
CA ASP A 205 5.53 -6.06 -5.80
C ASP A 205 5.99 -7.46 -5.34
N ASN A 206 6.40 -8.30 -6.28
CA ASN A 206 6.89 -9.66 -5.99
C ASN A 206 8.15 -9.69 -5.11
N ALA A 207 8.89 -8.58 -5.02
CA ALA A 207 10.06 -8.45 -4.15
C ALA A 207 9.70 -7.91 -2.75
N GLY A 208 8.41 -7.63 -2.50
CA GLY A 208 7.90 -7.10 -1.25
C GLY A 208 8.02 -5.59 -1.10
N SER A 209 8.38 -4.86 -2.16
CA SER A 209 8.47 -3.39 -2.14
C SER A 209 7.07 -2.78 -2.04
N PRO A 210 6.83 -1.81 -1.14
CA PRO A 210 5.57 -1.09 -1.10
C PRO A 210 5.27 -0.42 -2.43
N MET A 211 4.03 -0.49 -2.88
CA MET A 211 3.57 0.14 -4.11
C MET A 211 2.17 0.73 -3.97
N VAL A 212 1.87 1.70 -4.83
CA VAL A 212 0.50 2.16 -5.11
C VAL A 212 0.11 1.67 -6.49
N PHE A 213 -1.03 1.00 -6.56
CA PHE A 213 -1.67 0.64 -7.81
C PHE A 213 -2.91 1.52 -7.99
N ALA A 214 -2.85 2.46 -8.92
CA ALA A 214 -3.93 3.39 -9.23
C ALA A 214 -4.41 3.18 -10.66
N TRP A 215 -5.72 3.07 -10.84
CA TRP A 215 -6.32 2.72 -12.13
C TRP A 215 -7.67 3.42 -12.34
N ALA A 216 -8.03 3.60 -13.60
CA ALA A 216 -9.36 3.97 -14.06
C ALA A 216 -9.80 3.01 -15.16
N ALA A 217 -11.08 2.68 -15.22
CA ALA A 217 -11.61 1.83 -16.27
C ALA A 217 -11.34 2.49 -17.63
N HIS A 218 -10.89 1.68 -18.57
CA HIS A 218 -10.63 2.15 -19.92
C HIS A 218 -11.99 2.52 -20.58
N PRO A 219 -12.07 3.64 -21.33
CA PRO A 219 -13.32 4.10 -21.96
C PRO A 219 -14.09 3.04 -22.76
N ARG A 220 -13.39 2.08 -23.36
CA ARG A 220 -13.97 0.93 -24.07
C ARG A 220 -14.84 0.03 -23.20
N ASP A 221 -14.41 -0.24 -21.96
CA ASP A 221 -14.91 -1.32 -21.10
C ASP A 221 -15.31 -0.76 -19.73
N LYS A 222 -16.01 0.37 -19.75
CA LYS A 222 -16.38 1.12 -18.54
C LYS A 222 -17.32 0.34 -17.63
N GLU A 223 -18.18 -0.50 -18.20
CA GLU A 223 -19.21 -1.23 -17.45
C GLU A 223 -18.67 -2.42 -16.66
N ASP A 224 -17.76 -3.21 -17.25
CA ASP A 224 -17.21 -4.42 -16.62
C ASP A 224 -15.80 -4.22 -16.04
N CYS A 225 -15.18 -3.05 -16.27
CA CYS A 225 -13.83 -2.69 -15.83
C CYS A 225 -12.73 -3.68 -16.27
N SER A 226 -12.99 -4.53 -17.28
CA SER A 226 -12.08 -5.61 -17.73
C SER A 226 -10.82 -5.11 -18.44
N VAL A 227 -10.76 -3.81 -18.68
CA VAL A 227 -9.61 -3.09 -19.21
C VAL A 227 -9.45 -1.82 -18.41
N SER A 228 -8.21 -1.52 -18.01
CA SER A 228 -7.89 -0.31 -17.25
C SER A 228 -6.69 0.44 -17.82
N VAL A 229 -6.71 1.75 -17.63
CA VAL A 229 -5.53 2.63 -17.72
C VAL A 229 -5.05 2.88 -16.31
N GLY A 230 -3.74 2.88 -16.08
CA GLY A 230 -3.26 2.99 -14.72
C GLY A 230 -1.82 3.42 -14.56
N VAL A 231 -1.44 3.56 -13.29
CA VAL A 231 -0.07 3.77 -12.83
C VAL A 231 0.22 2.73 -11.74
N ASP A 232 1.33 2.02 -11.93
CA ASP A 232 1.96 1.19 -10.91
C ASP A 232 3.19 1.97 -10.42
N LEU A 233 3.11 2.50 -9.20
CA LEU A 233 4.20 3.21 -8.53
C LEU A 233 4.86 2.30 -7.50
N ARG A 234 6.13 1.95 -7.71
CA ARG A 234 6.92 1.09 -6.83
C ARG A 234 7.97 1.89 -6.09
N THR A 235 7.91 1.86 -4.78
CA THR A 235 8.97 2.42 -3.94
C THR A 235 10.19 1.51 -3.95
N SER A 236 11.30 2.00 -3.40
CA SER A 236 12.43 1.12 -3.12
C SER A 236 12.07 0.11 -2.03
N PRO A 237 12.63 -1.12 -2.08
CA PRO A 237 12.48 -2.08 -1.01
C PRO A 237 12.85 -1.47 0.34
N ARG A 238 12.25 -1.99 1.42
CA ARG A 238 12.65 -1.62 2.78
C ARG A 238 14.17 -1.69 2.92
N ARG A 239 14.76 -0.74 3.64
CA ARG A 239 16.21 -0.61 3.93
C ARG A 239 17.07 0.02 2.84
N GLN A 240 16.58 0.13 1.61
CA GLN A 240 17.35 0.78 0.55
C GLN A 240 17.10 2.28 0.50
N ASN A 241 15.99 2.77 1.08
CA ASN A 241 15.54 4.18 1.10
C ASN A 241 15.92 4.90 -0.19
N GLY A 242 15.70 4.22 -1.32
CA GLY A 242 16.20 4.67 -2.60
C GLY A 242 15.39 5.88 -3.02
N LYS A 243 16.13 6.91 -3.43
CA LYS A 243 15.58 8.17 -3.93
C LYS A 243 14.98 8.06 -5.33
N SER A 244 15.11 6.89 -5.97
CA SER A 244 14.54 6.62 -7.28
C SER A 244 13.45 5.56 -7.13
N TRP A 245 12.21 5.94 -7.41
CA TRP A 245 11.06 5.05 -7.44
C TRP A 245 10.75 4.66 -8.88
N LYS A 246 10.10 3.52 -9.10
CA LYS A 246 9.67 3.10 -10.43
C LYS A 246 8.24 3.56 -10.66
N PHE A 247 8.04 4.36 -11.70
CA PHE A 247 6.74 4.88 -12.09
C PHE A 247 6.33 4.23 -13.42
N ARG A 248 5.25 3.44 -13.42
CA ARG A 248 4.86 2.60 -14.56
C ARG A 248 3.44 2.94 -15.04
N PRO A 249 3.29 3.93 -15.92
CA PRO A 249 2.05 4.14 -16.66
C PRO A 249 1.75 2.88 -17.50
N HIS A 250 0.52 2.39 -17.47
CA HIS A 250 0.16 1.11 -18.07
C HIS A 250 -1.26 1.04 -18.65
N ILE A 251 -1.45 0.05 -19.51
CA ILE A 251 -2.74 -0.59 -19.81
C ILE A 251 -2.74 -1.98 -19.21
N GLU A 252 -3.84 -2.37 -18.57
CA GLU A 252 -4.06 -3.74 -18.11
C GLU A 252 -5.36 -4.32 -18.65
N VAL A 253 -5.31 -5.62 -18.92
CA VAL A 253 -6.45 -6.39 -19.41
C VAL A 253 -6.63 -7.63 -18.57
N ASP A 254 -7.82 -7.74 -17.95
CA ASP A 254 -8.18 -8.86 -17.10
C ASP A 254 -8.65 -10.08 -17.92
N LEU A 255 -8.47 -11.26 -17.32
CA LEU A 255 -8.92 -12.53 -17.87
C LEU A 255 -10.37 -12.86 -17.49
N ALA A 256 -10.84 -12.29 -16.39
CA ALA A 256 -12.15 -12.51 -15.81
C ALA A 256 -12.75 -11.18 -15.33
N ASN A 257 -14.07 -11.13 -15.17
CA ASN A 257 -14.75 -9.99 -14.59
C ASN A 257 -14.66 -10.01 -13.05
N SER A 258 -15.33 -9.07 -12.40
CA SER A 258 -15.42 -8.99 -10.93
C SER A 258 -16.05 -10.22 -10.27
N ASP A 259 -16.80 -11.03 -11.01
CA ASP A 259 -17.48 -12.24 -10.53
C ASP A 259 -16.68 -13.52 -10.87
N ASP A 260 -15.39 -13.39 -11.19
CA ASP A 260 -14.50 -14.47 -11.63
C ASP A 260 -14.98 -15.23 -12.89
N GLN A 261 -15.92 -14.67 -13.65
CA GLN A 261 -16.35 -15.24 -14.92
C GLN A 261 -15.30 -14.96 -16.00
N VAL A 262 -14.84 -16.02 -16.66
CA VAL A 262 -13.86 -15.92 -17.75
C VAL A 262 -14.42 -15.05 -18.88
N LEU A 263 -13.79 -13.90 -19.10
CA LEU A 263 -14.18 -12.96 -20.16
C LEU A 263 -13.47 -13.24 -21.48
N ARG A 264 -12.26 -13.77 -21.40
CA ARG A 264 -11.37 -13.95 -22.56
C ARG A 264 -10.28 -14.96 -22.25
N THR A 265 -9.77 -15.59 -23.30
CA THR A 265 -8.54 -16.37 -23.22
C THR A 265 -7.35 -15.46 -22.89
N ARG A 266 -6.29 -16.05 -22.34
CA ARG A 266 -5.04 -15.30 -22.08
C ARG A 266 -4.47 -14.65 -23.34
N HIS A 267 -4.56 -15.34 -24.48
CA HIS A 267 -4.02 -14.83 -25.73
C HIS A 267 -4.82 -13.60 -26.23
N GLU A 268 -6.15 -13.64 -26.13
CA GLU A 268 -7.01 -12.49 -26.46
C GLU A 268 -6.71 -11.29 -25.57
N ALA A 269 -6.56 -11.50 -24.25
CA ALA A 269 -6.18 -10.44 -23.33
C ALA A 269 -4.82 -9.83 -23.67
N GLN A 270 -3.81 -10.67 -23.94
CA GLN A 270 -2.47 -10.21 -24.30
C GLN A 270 -2.46 -9.42 -25.62
N SER A 271 -3.22 -9.88 -26.61
CA SER A 271 -3.37 -9.19 -27.89
C SER A 271 -4.06 -7.83 -27.70
N LEU A 272 -5.13 -7.78 -26.90
CA LEU A 272 -5.86 -6.56 -26.63
C LEU A 272 -5.01 -5.55 -25.83
N ALA A 273 -4.28 -6.01 -24.81
CA ALA A 273 -3.42 -5.16 -23.99
C ALA A 273 -2.35 -4.49 -24.84
N PHE A 274 -1.71 -5.26 -25.74
CA PHE A 274 -0.72 -4.70 -26.67
C PHE A 274 -1.34 -3.72 -27.66
N ASP A 275 -2.47 -4.06 -28.27
CA ASP A 275 -3.17 -3.17 -29.23
C ASP A 275 -3.50 -1.83 -28.57
N LEU A 276 -4.14 -1.85 -27.40
CA LEU A 276 -4.52 -0.63 -26.68
C LEU A 276 -3.31 0.20 -26.24
N ALA A 277 -2.28 -0.43 -25.66
CA ALA A 277 -1.06 0.26 -25.28
C ALA A 277 -0.33 0.88 -26.49
N SER A 278 -0.34 0.19 -27.64
CA SER A 278 0.30 0.70 -28.87
C SER A 278 -0.37 1.97 -29.41
N ARG A 279 -1.69 2.12 -29.23
CA ARG A 279 -2.44 3.30 -29.68
C ARG A 279 -2.15 4.55 -28.84
N ILE A 280 -1.91 4.37 -27.54
CA ILE A 280 -1.62 5.48 -26.63
C ILE A 280 -0.13 5.61 -26.29
N GLN A 281 0.75 4.88 -26.99
CA GLN A 281 2.17 4.77 -26.64
C GLN A 281 2.87 6.12 -26.49
N GLN A 282 2.50 7.11 -27.31
CA GLN A 282 3.10 8.43 -27.29
C GLN A 282 2.79 9.10 -25.97
N SER A 283 1.54 9.03 -25.51
CA SER A 283 1.10 9.54 -24.21
C SER A 283 1.70 8.79 -23.01
N MET A 284 2.21 7.57 -23.20
CA MET A 284 2.90 6.80 -22.16
C MET A 284 4.41 7.11 -22.07
N SER A 285 4.96 7.78 -23.10
CA SER A 285 6.38 8.11 -23.18
C SER A 285 6.77 9.16 -22.14
N CYS A 286 8.00 9.10 -21.62
CA CYS A 286 8.44 10.05 -20.60
C CYS A 286 8.42 11.48 -21.13
N SER A 287 8.90 11.72 -22.34
CA SER A 287 8.97 13.06 -22.93
C SER A 287 7.58 13.68 -23.10
N SER A 288 6.59 12.91 -23.56
CA SER A 288 5.21 13.40 -23.66
C SER A 288 4.58 13.64 -22.29
N LEU A 289 4.75 12.73 -21.33
CA LEU A 289 4.24 12.94 -19.97
C LEU A 289 4.84 14.19 -19.33
N LYS A 290 6.16 14.41 -19.46
CA LYS A 290 6.82 15.62 -18.95
C LYS A 290 6.25 16.89 -19.56
N ALA A 291 6.02 16.90 -20.88
CA ALA A 291 5.44 18.05 -21.57
C ALA A 291 4.01 18.34 -21.08
N GLU A 292 3.16 17.31 -21.03
CA GLU A 292 1.76 17.45 -20.58
C GLU A 292 1.67 17.87 -19.11
N LEU A 293 2.48 17.29 -18.22
CA LEU A 293 2.55 17.68 -16.81
C LEU A 293 3.04 19.13 -16.65
N SER A 294 4.06 19.54 -17.41
CA SER A 294 4.55 20.93 -17.37
C SER A 294 3.47 21.90 -17.86
N ASN A 295 2.71 21.56 -18.90
CA ASN A 295 1.59 22.38 -19.37
C ASN A 295 0.46 22.53 -18.33
N ARG A 296 0.39 21.61 -17.35
CA ARG A 296 -0.54 21.67 -16.21
C ARG A 296 0.04 22.36 -14.98
N GLY A 297 1.23 22.97 -15.08
CA GLY A 297 1.89 23.66 -13.96
C GLY A 297 2.52 22.70 -12.94
N LEU A 298 2.88 21.49 -13.38
CA LEU A 298 3.47 20.44 -12.55
C LEU A 298 4.95 20.22 -12.90
N GLU A 299 5.69 21.30 -13.11
CA GLU A 299 7.08 21.26 -13.57
C GLU A 299 7.99 20.51 -12.60
N ASN A 300 7.75 20.61 -11.29
CA ASN A 300 8.55 19.92 -10.28
C ASN A 300 8.54 18.39 -10.50
N VAL A 301 7.35 17.80 -10.58
CA VAL A 301 7.20 16.34 -10.78
C VAL A 301 7.53 15.92 -12.20
N ALA A 302 7.29 16.77 -13.21
CA ALA A 302 7.75 16.51 -14.57
C ALA A 302 9.28 16.41 -14.63
N ASN A 303 9.99 17.31 -13.97
CA ASN A 303 11.45 17.30 -13.95
C ASN A 303 12.02 16.09 -13.19
N ALA A 304 11.32 15.60 -12.17
CA ALA A 304 11.68 14.40 -11.42
C ALA A 304 11.55 13.10 -12.23
N LEU A 305 10.80 13.08 -13.34
CA LEU A 305 10.68 11.91 -14.21
C LEU A 305 11.87 11.76 -15.17
N SER A 306 12.32 10.52 -15.32
CA SER A 306 13.33 10.10 -16.28
C SER A 306 12.90 8.82 -17.03
N GLY A 307 12.97 8.86 -18.35
CA GLY A 307 12.70 7.71 -19.23
C GLY A 307 13.96 6.91 -19.59
N GLY A 308 15.12 7.31 -19.07
CA GLY A 308 16.41 6.70 -19.46
C GLY A 308 16.65 6.77 -20.98
N ARG A 309 17.33 5.75 -21.51
CA ARG A 309 17.81 5.74 -22.92
C ARG A 309 16.68 5.73 -23.95
N TYR A 310 15.55 5.11 -23.65
CA TYR A 310 14.47 4.88 -24.60
C TYR A 310 13.15 5.48 -24.12
N ASP A 311 13.20 6.61 -23.42
CA ASP A 311 12.02 7.39 -23.04
C ASP A 311 10.92 6.60 -22.27
N GLY A 312 11.35 5.61 -21.47
CA GLY A 312 10.49 4.72 -20.69
C GLY A 312 10.25 3.34 -21.31
N PHE A 313 10.67 3.12 -22.55
CA PHE A 313 10.56 1.84 -23.23
C PHE A 313 11.79 0.94 -22.95
N LYS A 314 11.64 -0.37 -23.17
CA LYS A 314 12.76 -1.33 -23.11
C LYS A 314 13.66 -1.28 -24.35
N ARG A 315 13.13 -0.79 -25.47
CA ARG A 315 13.77 -0.70 -26.79
C ARG A 315 13.24 0.52 -27.55
N PRO A 316 13.91 0.99 -28.61
CA PRO A 316 13.43 2.12 -29.40
C PRO A 316 12.01 1.87 -29.94
N ALA A 317 11.07 2.73 -29.56
CA ALA A 317 9.67 2.65 -29.99
C ALA A 317 9.45 3.32 -31.36
N ASP A 318 10.22 4.37 -31.66
CA ASP A 318 10.18 5.12 -32.92
C ASP A 318 10.49 4.26 -34.16
N THR A 319 11.40 3.30 -34.02
CA THR A 319 11.75 2.35 -35.09
C THR A 319 10.98 1.03 -35.03
N PHE A 320 10.12 0.83 -34.03
CA PHE A 320 9.41 -0.43 -33.84
C PHE A 320 8.17 -0.53 -34.73
N ASN A 321 8.03 -1.62 -35.48
CA ASN A 321 6.85 -1.86 -36.32
C ASN A 321 5.69 -2.44 -35.50
N PHE A 322 4.87 -1.57 -34.92
CA PHE A 322 3.73 -1.97 -34.08
C PHE A 322 2.70 -2.80 -34.81
N GLU A 323 2.38 -2.47 -36.06
CA GLU A 323 1.38 -3.19 -36.83
C GLU A 323 1.86 -4.59 -37.19
N GLU A 324 3.12 -4.74 -37.63
CA GLU A 324 3.68 -6.08 -37.88
C GLU A 324 3.72 -6.93 -36.61
N HIS A 325 4.11 -6.35 -35.46
CA HIS A 325 4.12 -7.09 -34.20
C HIS A 325 2.71 -7.46 -33.74
N ARG A 326 1.72 -6.58 -33.94
CA ARG A 326 0.30 -6.88 -33.69
C ARG A 326 -0.17 -8.07 -34.53
N GLN A 327 0.13 -8.07 -35.83
CA GLN A 327 -0.17 -9.20 -36.72
C GLN A 327 0.55 -10.48 -36.29
N HIS A 328 1.79 -10.35 -35.79
CA HIS A 328 2.54 -11.48 -35.27
C HIS A 328 1.89 -12.07 -34.03
N ILE A 329 1.45 -11.24 -33.07
CA ILE A 329 0.68 -11.69 -31.90
C ILE A 329 -0.57 -12.44 -32.35
N MET A 330 -1.38 -11.88 -33.26
CA MET A 330 -2.63 -12.51 -33.70
C MET A 330 -2.45 -13.90 -34.34
N ARG A 331 -1.29 -14.16 -34.95
CA ARG A 331 -1.01 -15.42 -35.67
C ARG A 331 -0.18 -16.41 -34.86
N ALA A 332 0.47 -15.97 -33.79
CA ALA A 332 1.37 -16.81 -33.04
C ALA A 332 0.60 -17.77 -32.12
N GLU A 333 1.07 -19.01 -32.03
CA GLU A 333 0.54 -19.96 -31.03
C GLU A 333 0.95 -19.58 -29.61
N THR A 334 2.04 -18.83 -29.46
CA THR A 334 2.57 -18.34 -28.19
C THR A 334 2.83 -16.85 -28.25
N TYR A 335 2.53 -16.15 -27.17
CA TYR A 335 2.68 -14.69 -27.12
C TYR A 335 4.16 -14.28 -27.30
N PRO A 336 4.50 -13.50 -28.35
CA PRO A 336 5.88 -13.15 -28.68
C PRO A 336 6.48 -12.06 -27.77
N GLY A 337 5.71 -11.58 -26.79
CA GLY A 337 6.12 -10.52 -25.87
C GLY A 337 5.54 -9.15 -26.23
N ALA A 338 5.76 -8.18 -25.36
CA ALA A 338 5.16 -6.85 -25.42
C ALA A 338 5.90 -5.83 -26.30
N GLY A 339 6.68 -6.30 -27.29
CA GLY A 339 7.46 -5.42 -28.17
C GLY A 339 8.42 -4.52 -27.38
N PRO A 340 8.36 -3.18 -27.53
CA PRO A 340 9.24 -2.25 -26.82
C PRO A 340 8.80 -1.98 -25.38
N PHE A 341 7.61 -2.43 -24.95
CA PHE A 341 7.10 -2.15 -23.62
C PHE A 341 7.68 -3.05 -22.52
N GLY A 342 7.60 -2.58 -21.27
CA GLY A 342 7.59 -3.46 -20.11
C GLY A 342 6.28 -4.24 -20.01
N SER A 343 6.31 -5.44 -19.42
CA SER A 343 5.09 -6.24 -19.32
C SER A 343 5.09 -7.22 -18.16
N ASP A 344 3.92 -7.38 -17.56
CA ASP A 344 3.65 -8.42 -16.56
C ASP A 344 2.81 -9.50 -17.25
N LYS A 345 3.50 -10.55 -17.73
CA LYS A 345 2.93 -11.67 -18.53
C LYS A 345 2.16 -11.23 -19.80
N GLY A 346 2.35 -9.99 -20.26
CA GLY A 346 1.62 -9.45 -21.41
C GLY A 346 0.18 -9.02 -21.12
N LEU A 347 -0.28 -9.11 -19.87
CA LEU A 347 -1.62 -8.67 -19.47
C LEU A 347 -1.62 -7.21 -19.03
N ARG A 348 -0.53 -6.78 -18.38
CA ARG A 348 -0.22 -5.38 -18.12
C ARG A 348 0.94 -4.96 -19.01
N ILE A 349 0.75 -3.94 -19.83
CA ILE A 349 1.73 -3.37 -20.76
C ILE A 349 2.05 -1.95 -20.29
N ALA A 350 3.33 -1.65 -20.05
CA ALA A 350 3.74 -0.45 -19.35
C ALA A 350 5.01 0.19 -19.93
N THR A 351 5.13 1.50 -19.83
CA THR A 351 6.43 2.17 -19.80
C THR A 351 7.02 2.08 -18.38
N ILE A 352 8.34 2.20 -18.25
CA ILE A 352 9.05 2.12 -16.97
C ILE A 352 9.88 3.38 -16.83
N LEU A 353 9.42 4.30 -16.00
CA LEU A 353 10.09 5.56 -15.69
C LEU A 353 10.76 5.47 -14.33
N ASP A 354 11.83 6.22 -14.17
CA ASP A 354 12.42 6.55 -12.88
C ASP A 354 11.85 7.87 -12.37
N LEU A 355 11.45 7.89 -11.11
CA LEU A 355 10.95 9.08 -10.41
C LEU A 355 11.94 9.42 -9.29
N ASP A 356 12.62 10.56 -9.41
CA ASP A 356 13.47 11.09 -8.34
C ASP A 356 12.60 11.75 -7.26
N VAL A 357 12.49 11.09 -6.11
CA VAL A 357 11.69 11.58 -4.98
C VAL A 357 12.47 12.50 -4.04
N THR A 358 13.70 12.90 -4.40
CA THR A 358 14.59 13.66 -3.51
C THR A 358 13.94 14.93 -2.95
N SER A 359 13.22 15.66 -3.80
CA SER A 359 12.55 16.92 -3.48
C SER A 359 11.03 16.83 -3.52
N LEU A 360 10.48 15.62 -3.53
CA LEU A 360 9.03 15.40 -3.62
C LEU A 360 8.47 15.02 -2.25
N THR A 361 7.27 15.52 -1.98
CA THR A 361 6.39 15.03 -0.92
C THR A 361 5.44 13.98 -1.49
N ARG A 362 4.71 13.27 -0.63
CA ARG A 362 3.67 12.34 -1.11
C ARG A 362 2.57 13.05 -1.91
N HIS A 363 2.23 14.29 -1.58
CA HIS A 363 1.21 15.06 -2.29
C HIS A 363 1.62 15.43 -3.72
N ASP A 364 2.91 15.72 -3.93
CA ASP A 364 3.46 15.92 -5.27
C ASP A 364 3.25 14.66 -6.12
N ILE A 365 3.52 13.50 -5.54
CA ILE A 365 3.38 12.20 -6.22
C ILE A 365 1.90 11.85 -6.44
N GLU A 366 1.01 12.15 -5.50
CA GLU A 366 -0.45 12.01 -5.68
C GLU A 366 -0.92 12.84 -6.89
N ASN A 367 -0.45 14.08 -7.02
CA ASN A 367 -0.75 14.93 -8.19
C ASN A 367 -0.20 14.31 -9.48
N LEU A 368 1.05 13.84 -9.46
CA LEU A 368 1.65 13.17 -10.61
C LEU A 368 0.82 11.95 -11.06
N VAL A 369 0.41 11.09 -10.13
CA VAL A 369 -0.38 9.88 -10.42
C VAL A 369 -1.74 10.25 -11.01
N ALA A 370 -2.49 11.13 -10.35
CA ALA A 370 -3.82 11.54 -10.79
C ALA A 370 -3.81 12.18 -12.18
N GLU A 371 -2.84 13.05 -12.43
CA GLU A 371 -2.74 13.79 -13.70
C GLU A 371 -2.24 12.91 -14.83
N THR A 372 -1.32 11.99 -14.55
CA THR A 372 -0.91 10.96 -15.52
C THR A 372 -2.09 10.09 -15.92
N LEU A 373 -2.89 9.63 -14.95
CA LEU A 373 -4.11 8.87 -15.21
C LEU A 373 -5.09 9.66 -16.10
N ALA A 374 -5.31 10.94 -15.82
CA ALA A 374 -6.16 11.79 -16.65
C ALA A 374 -5.62 11.96 -18.08
N ILE A 375 -4.30 12.12 -18.25
CA ILE A 375 -3.65 12.21 -19.56
C ILE A 375 -3.85 10.90 -20.35
N LEU A 376 -3.60 9.75 -19.71
CA LEU A 376 -3.74 8.44 -20.34
C LEU A 376 -5.18 8.12 -20.69
N HIS A 377 -6.12 8.40 -19.78
CA HIS A 377 -7.54 8.19 -20.01
C HIS A 377 -8.04 9.04 -21.19
N ALA A 378 -7.69 10.32 -21.25
CA ALA A 378 -8.03 11.19 -22.38
C ALA A 378 -7.38 10.71 -23.69
N ALA A 379 -6.17 10.15 -23.65
CA ALA A 379 -5.54 9.55 -24.82
C ALA A 379 -6.27 8.28 -25.28
N ALA A 380 -6.70 7.43 -24.35
CA ALA A 380 -7.49 6.24 -24.64
C ALA A 380 -8.83 6.60 -25.29
N GLU A 381 -9.52 7.61 -24.76
CA GLU A 381 -10.79 8.10 -25.29
C GLU A 381 -10.66 8.61 -26.74
N ARG A 382 -9.60 9.38 -27.04
CA ARG A 382 -9.32 9.85 -28.40
C ARG A 382 -9.06 8.73 -29.41
N ASN A 383 -8.64 7.55 -28.96
CA ASN A 383 -8.29 6.41 -29.80
C ASN A 383 -9.40 5.34 -29.89
N LEU A 384 -10.60 5.64 -29.39
CA LEU A 384 -11.80 4.81 -29.59
C LEU A 384 -12.46 5.02 -30.96
N HIS A 385 -12.24 6.19 -31.57
CA HIS A 385 -12.74 6.60 -32.88
C HIS A 385 -11.61 6.65 -33.90
#